data_AF-A0ABD2K8R2-F1
#
_entry.id   AF-A0ABD2K8R2-F1
#
_cell.length_a   1.000
_cell.length_b   1.000
_cell.length_c   1.000
_cell.angle_alpha   90.00
_cell.angle_beta   90.00
_cell.angle_gamma   90.00
#
_symmetry.space_group_name_H-M   'P 1'
#
loop_
_entity.id
_entity.type
_entity.pdbx_description
1 polymer ?
#
loop_
_entity_poly.entity_id
_entity_poly.type
_entity_poly.pdbx_seq_one_letter_code
_entity_poly.pdbx_strand_id
1 'polypeptide(L)'
;MRRQKRKIYGNIDRVNPLNLAPAAWTQCFVIGAFVNRRLALCVHSLLPGKQRKYYEEALNAVKAVIAPSTPARVISDFEIATIRAMRETFPAAQLTGCLFHMSQAVFRKWREMGLAELYASDEEQGEGARNSFRKLLAQALIPGQHVRRGFALIVNHTPDGLAAFFGNFARVYVGLIAHEQEAGAVAFAPGADRADTVQSATMPLWMTNTVVGIQSRDNHHFDSFCFF
;
A
#
# COMPACT_ATOMS: atom_id res chain seq x y z
N MET A 1 10.27 23.65 -41.57
CA MET A 1 10.81 22.29 -41.37
C MET A 1 10.52 21.85 -39.93
N ARG A 2 9.36 21.22 -39.67
CA ARG A 2 8.91 20.84 -38.31
C ARG A 2 9.57 19.52 -37.90
N ARG A 3 10.38 19.53 -36.85
CA ARG A 3 10.92 18.31 -36.21
C ARG A 3 9.76 17.51 -35.61
N GLN A 4 9.41 16.41 -36.24
CA GLN A 4 8.46 15.43 -35.74
C GLN A 4 9.10 14.72 -34.53
N LYS A 5 8.72 15.11 -33.32
CA LYS A 5 9.05 14.37 -32.09
C LYS A 5 8.34 13.02 -32.19
N ARG A 6 9.07 11.95 -32.50
CA ARG A 6 8.57 10.57 -32.38
C ARG A 6 8.16 10.36 -30.92
N LYS A 7 6.88 10.17 -30.65
CA LYS A 7 6.39 9.69 -29.34
C LYS A 7 6.94 8.28 -29.15
N ILE A 8 7.99 8.14 -28.34
CA ILE A 8 8.55 6.85 -27.90
C ILE A 8 7.71 6.31 -26.73
N TYR A 9 6.38 6.38 -26.85
CA TYR A 9 5.45 5.79 -25.89
C TYR A 9 4.56 4.81 -26.65
N GLY A 10 5.20 3.76 -27.15
CA GLY A 10 4.50 2.57 -27.59
C GLY A 10 4.16 1.72 -26.38
N ASN A 11 2.86 1.59 -26.10
CA ASN A 11 2.24 0.43 -25.44
C ASN A 11 2.88 -0.04 -24.11
N ILE A 12 2.99 0.87 -23.13
CA ILE A 12 3.40 0.54 -21.75
C ILE A 12 2.29 -0.22 -20.98
N ASP A 13 1.07 -0.30 -21.51
CA ASP A 13 -0.08 -0.89 -20.81
C ASP A 13 -0.08 -2.43 -20.74
N ARG A 14 0.97 -3.14 -21.20
CA ARG A 14 1.04 -4.62 -21.17
C ARG A 14 2.21 -5.22 -20.41
N VAL A 15 3.15 -4.43 -19.93
CA VAL A 15 4.25 -4.94 -19.09
C VAL A 15 4.20 -4.19 -17.78
N ASN A 16 3.80 -4.89 -16.71
CA ASN A 16 3.97 -4.38 -15.36
C ASN A 16 5.48 -4.09 -15.18
N PRO A 17 5.93 -2.82 -15.10
CA PRO A 17 7.35 -2.46 -15.08
C PRO A 17 8.07 -2.97 -13.82
N LEU A 18 7.31 -3.56 -12.90
CA LEU A 18 7.77 -4.15 -11.66
C LEU A 18 7.78 -5.69 -11.69
N ASN A 19 7.27 -6.38 -12.71
CA ASN A 19 7.39 -7.85 -12.73
C ASN A 19 8.84 -8.29 -13.02
N LEU A 20 9.64 -8.37 -11.96
CA LEU A 20 11.05 -8.77 -11.94
C LEU A 20 11.21 -10.30 -11.92
N ALA A 21 10.11 -11.05 -11.80
CA ALA A 21 10.17 -12.51 -11.77
C ALA A 21 10.47 -13.06 -13.17
N PRO A 22 11.52 -13.87 -13.34
CA PRO A 22 11.69 -14.65 -14.57
C PRO A 22 10.49 -15.58 -14.78
N ALA A 23 10.22 -15.98 -16.03
CA ALA A 23 9.02 -16.75 -16.40
C ALA A 23 8.80 -18.07 -15.62
N ALA A 24 9.87 -18.66 -15.08
CA ALA A 24 9.79 -19.88 -14.26
C ALA A 24 9.26 -19.63 -12.82
N TRP A 25 9.12 -18.37 -12.41
CA TRP A 25 8.76 -17.97 -11.06
C TRP A 25 7.51 -17.10 -11.05
N THR A 26 6.71 -17.21 -10.00
CA THR A 26 5.47 -16.45 -9.87
C THR A 26 5.73 -15.03 -9.36
N GLN A 27 6.76 -14.83 -8.55
CA GLN A 27 7.06 -13.54 -7.94
C GLN A 27 8.55 -13.39 -7.62
N CYS A 28 9.07 -12.16 -7.76
CA CYS A 28 10.33 -11.74 -7.14
C CYS A 28 9.96 -10.95 -5.87
N PHE A 29 10.21 -11.56 -4.70
CA PHE A 29 9.96 -10.98 -3.40
C PHE A 29 11.22 -10.26 -2.91
N VAL A 30 11.11 -8.95 -2.64
CA VAL A 30 12.27 -8.11 -2.35
C VAL A 30 12.18 -7.61 -0.91
N ILE A 31 13.24 -7.83 -0.12
CA ILE A 31 13.34 -7.33 1.25
C ILE A 31 14.42 -6.27 1.28
N GLY A 32 14.03 -5.08 1.73
CA GLY A 32 14.94 -3.99 2.02
C GLY A 32 15.03 -3.69 3.52
N ALA A 33 16.13 -3.05 3.89
CA ALA A 33 16.32 -2.54 5.23
C ALA A 33 16.58 -1.03 5.18
N PHE A 34 16.07 -0.32 6.17
CA PHE A 34 16.42 1.08 6.37
C PHE A 34 17.72 1.18 7.17
N VAL A 35 18.77 1.63 6.52
CA VAL A 35 20.09 1.86 7.12
C VAL A 35 20.43 3.34 6.95
N ASN A 36 20.71 4.05 8.05
CA ASN A 36 21.02 5.49 8.02
C ASN A 36 20.02 6.33 7.21
N ARG A 37 18.72 6.04 7.36
CA ARG A 37 17.60 6.71 6.65
C ARG A 37 17.57 6.47 5.13
N ARG A 38 18.27 5.46 4.64
CA ARG A 38 18.22 5.05 3.22
C ARG A 38 17.71 3.62 3.14
N LEU A 39 16.84 3.37 2.16
CA LEU A 39 16.44 2.00 1.83
C LEU A 39 17.60 1.33 1.08
N ALA A 40 18.12 0.24 1.63
CA ALA A 40 18.99 -0.68 0.94
C ALA A 40 18.19 -1.94 0.59
N LEU A 41 18.21 -2.38 -0.68
CA LEU A 41 17.65 -3.67 -1.05
C LEU A 41 18.65 -4.76 -0.62
N CYS A 42 18.23 -5.64 0.27
CA CYS A 42 19.12 -6.61 0.92
C CYS A 42 18.93 -8.01 0.37
N VAL A 43 17.70 -8.40 0.04
CA VAL A 43 17.36 -9.76 -0.36
C VAL A 43 16.42 -9.75 -1.55
N HIS A 44 16.70 -10.63 -2.52
CA HIS A 44 15.82 -10.93 -3.63
C HIS A 44 15.51 -12.42 -3.59
N SER A 45 14.26 -12.79 -3.42
CA SER A 45 13.79 -14.17 -3.34
C SER A 45 12.86 -14.47 -4.50
N LEU A 46 13.17 -15.48 -5.30
CA LEU A 46 12.28 -15.93 -6.36
C LEU A 46 11.31 -16.95 -5.77
N LEU A 47 10.02 -16.60 -5.74
CA LEU A 47 8.98 -17.41 -5.13
C LEU A 47 8.17 -18.16 -6.19
N PRO A 48 7.93 -19.47 -6.01
CA PRO A 48 7.18 -20.28 -6.98
C PRO A 48 5.67 -20.01 -6.90
N GLY A 49 5.20 -19.35 -5.83
CA GLY A 49 3.81 -18.94 -5.67
C GLY A 49 3.66 -17.87 -4.59
N LYS A 50 2.42 -17.41 -4.39
CA LYS A 50 2.04 -16.38 -3.41
C LYS A 50 1.36 -16.94 -2.16
N GLN A 51 1.80 -18.13 -1.77
CA GLN A 51 1.27 -18.82 -0.60
C GLN A 51 2.10 -18.42 0.61
N ARG A 52 1.44 -18.30 1.78
CA ARG A 52 2.08 -17.91 3.06
C ARG A 52 3.42 -18.64 3.31
N LYS A 53 3.46 -19.96 3.09
CA LYS A 53 4.65 -20.78 3.30
C LYS A 53 5.90 -20.28 2.56
N TYR A 54 5.76 -19.75 1.34
CA TYR A 54 6.90 -19.27 0.55
C TYR A 54 7.46 -17.96 1.11
N TYR A 55 6.59 -17.09 1.62
CA TYR A 55 7.03 -15.87 2.32
C TYR A 55 7.69 -16.21 3.65
N GLU A 56 7.12 -17.15 4.42
CA GLU A 56 7.71 -17.59 5.69
C GLU A 56 9.10 -18.18 5.50
N GLU A 57 9.31 -18.99 4.48
CA GLU A 57 10.62 -19.56 4.15
C GLU A 57 11.66 -18.46 3.88
N ALA A 58 11.34 -17.50 3.01
CA ALA A 58 12.21 -16.37 2.71
C ALA A 58 12.48 -15.48 3.95
N LEU A 59 11.45 -15.18 4.75
CA LEU A 59 11.58 -14.36 5.94
C LEU A 59 12.35 -15.08 7.06
N ASN A 60 12.20 -16.40 7.20
CA ASN A 60 12.95 -17.20 8.16
C ASN A 60 14.44 -17.26 7.82
N ALA A 61 14.79 -17.32 6.52
CA ALA A 61 16.17 -17.19 6.09
C ALA A 61 16.77 -15.83 6.51
N VAL A 62 16.02 -14.73 6.36
CA VAL A 62 16.44 -13.41 6.85
C VAL A 62 16.58 -13.39 8.38
N LYS A 63 15.58 -13.93 9.09
CA LYS A 63 15.58 -14.02 10.56
C LYS A 63 16.82 -14.73 11.09
N ALA A 64 17.24 -15.83 10.46
CA ALA A 64 18.44 -16.57 10.83
C ALA A 64 19.72 -15.73 10.69
N VAL A 65 19.81 -14.89 9.64
CA VAL A 65 20.98 -14.03 9.39
C VAL A 65 21.06 -12.86 10.37
N ILE A 66 19.92 -12.26 10.73
CA ILE A 66 19.91 -11.08 11.61
C ILE A 66 19.87 -11.43 13.10
N ALA A 67 19.67 -12.71 13.45
CA ALA A 67 19.62 -13.15 14.84
C ALA A 67 20.94 -12.80 15.59
N PRO A 68 20.85 -12.44 16.88
CA PRO A 68 19.66 -12.40 17.73
C PRO A 68 18.80 -11.13 17.58
N SER A 69 19.17 -10.22 16.68
CA SER A 69 18.43 -8.97 16.46
C SER A 69 17.07 -9.24 15.81
N THR A 70 16.13 -8.33 16.04
CA THR A 70 14.79 -8.35 15.43
C THR A 70 14.41 -6.95 14.98
N PRO A 71 13.67 -6.79 13.85
CA PRO A 71 13.12 -5.51 13.47
C PRO A 71 12.29 -4.87 14.59
N ALA A 72 12.40 -3.56 14.72
CA ALA A 72 11.43 -2.75 15.44
C ALA A 72 10.14 -2.60 14.63
N ARG A 73 10.27 -2.44 13.31
CA ARG A 73 9.15 -2.23 12.38
C ARG A 73 9.37 -3.03 11.11
N VAL A 74 8.27 -3.59 10.61
CA VAL A 74 8.17 -4.20 9.30
C VAL A 74 7.11 -3.43 8.51
N ILE A 75 7.48 -3.01 7.30
CA ILE A 75 6.57 -2.35 6.35
C ILE A 75 6.27 -3.36 5.25
N SER A 76 5.00 -3.63 4.99
CA SER A 76 4.56 -4.55 3.94
C SER A 76 3.63 -3.88 2.94
N ASP A 77 3.50 -4.48 1.77
CA ASP A 77 2.28 -4.31 0.98
C ASP A 77 1.05 -4.91 1.72
N PHE A 78 -0.14 -4.68 1.17
CA PHE A 78 -1.40 -5.12 1.78
C PHE A 78 -1.75 -6.58 1.45
N GLU A 79 -0.76 -7.41 1.05
CA GLU A 79 -1.00 -8.82 0.76
C GLU A 79 -1.16 -9.63 2.05
N ILE A 80 -2.34 -10.27 2.20
CA ILE A 80 -2.71 -10.99 3.43
C ILE A 80 -1.72 -12.12 3.75
N ALA A 81 -1.28 -12.87 2.74
CA ALA A 81 -0.34 -13.97 2.92
C ALA A 81 1.00 -13.47 3.49
N THR A 82 1.52 -12.37 2.94
CA THR A 82 2.75 -11.71 3.40
C THR A 82 2.58 -11.15 4.81
N ILE A 83 1.48 -10.42 5.08
CA ILE A 83 1.16 -9.88 6.41
C ILE A 83 1.16 -10.98 7.48
N ARG A 84 0.53 -12.12 7.18
CA ARG A 84 0.48 -13.27 8.09
C ARG A 84 1.86 -13.87 8.32
N ALA A 85 2.64 -14.06 7.25
CA ALA A 85 4.00 -14.57 7.36
C ALA A 85 4.90 -13.66 8.22
N MET A 86 4.81 -12.34 8.05
CA MET A 86 5.59 -11.38 8.84
C MET A 86 5.22 -11.37 10.32
N ARG A 87 3.92 -11.45 10.65
CA ARG A 87 3.46 -11.54 12.05
C ARG A 87 4.01 -12.78 12.73
N GLU A 88 4.07 -13.90 12.01
CA GLU A 88 4.61 -15.15 12.52
C GLU A 88 6.13 -15.08 12.70
N THR A 89 6.85 -14.60 11.68
CA THR A 89 8.31 -14.57 11.70
C THR A 89 8.85 -13.54 12.69
N PHE A 90 8.24 -12.35 12.77
CA PHE A 90 8.67 -11.21 13.57
C PHE A 90 7.55 -10.68 14.50
N PRO A 91 7.09 -11.48 15.49
CA PRO A 91 5.92 -11.14 16.31
C PRO A 91 6.13 -9.90 17.20
N ALA A 92 7.38 -9.58 17.53
CA ALA A 92 7.74 -8.41 18.33
C ALA A 92 7.90 -7.12 17.51
N ALA A 93 7.83 -7.19 16.18
CA ALA A 93 7.95 -6.04 15.31
C ALA A 93 6.58 -5.38 15.07
N GLN A 94 6.56 -4.05 15.00
CA GLN A 94 5.38 -3.33 14.58
C GLN A 94 5.16 -3.52 13.08
N LEU A 95 4.03 -4.11 12.69
CA LEU A 95 3.66 -4.24 11.27
C LEU A 95 2.88 -3.02 10.81
N THR A 96 3.29 -2.44 9.67
CA THR A 96 2.66 -1.27 9.06
C THR A 96 2.46 -1.46 7.56
N GLY A 97 1.45 -0.81 7.00
CA GLY A 97 1.22 -0.80 5.56
C GLY A 97 2.12 0.21 4.84
N CYS A 98 2.49 -0.10 3.60
CA CYS A 98 3.31 0.78 2.77
C CYS A 98 2.47 1.87 2.09
N LEU A 99 2.74 3.14 2.41
CA LEU A 99 2.07 4.30 1.80
C LEU A 99 2.24 4.32 0.28
N PHE A 100 3.42 3.98 -0.25
CA PHE A 100 3.67 3.94 -1.69
C PHE A 100 2.70 2.98 -2.40
N HIS A 101 2.56 1.76 -1.89
CA HIS A 101 1.63 0.76 -2.45
C HIS A 101 0.17 1.20 -2.29
N MET A 102 -0.18 1.84 -1.18
CA MET A 102 -1.51 2.45 -1.00
C MET A 102 -1.77 3.50 -2.09
N SER A 103 -0.84 4.45 -2.27
CA SER A 103 -0.94 5.52 -3.26
C SER A 103 -1.11 4.99 -4.67
N GLN A 104 -0.36 3.95 -5.05
CA GLN A 104 -0.53 3.31 -6.33
C GLN A 104 -1.91 2.64 -6.48
N ALA A 105 -2.39 1.94 -5.45
CA ALA A 105 -3.70 1.31 -5.47
C ALA A 105 -4.84 2.33 -5.62
N VAL A 106 -4.77 3.41 -4.86
CA VAL A 106 -5.73 4.53 -4.91
C VAL A 106 -5.69 5.20 -6.28
N PHE A 107 -4.50 5.46 -6.83
CA PHE A 107 -4.35 6.05 -8.18
C PHE A 107 -4.88 5.16 -9.29
N ARG A 108 -4.70 3.84 -9.18
CA ARG A 108 -5.23 2.89 -10.17
C ARG A 108 -6.74 2.87 -10.12
N LYS A 109 -7.33 2.87 -8.91
CA LYS A 109 -8.77 2.97 -8.78
C LYS A 109 -9.32 4.27 -9.35
N TRP A 110 -8.59 5.37 -9.15
CA TRP A 110 -8.92 6.66 -9.75
C TRP A 110 -8.96 6.59 -11.28
N ARG A 111 -7.95 5.98 -11.91
CA ARG A 111 -7.91 5.76 -13.37
C ARG A 111 -9.02 4.83 -13.87
N GLU A 112 -9.28 3.72 -13.18
CA GLU A 112 -10.35 2.77 -13.51
C GLU A 112 -11.73 3.43 -13.52
N MET A 113 -11.93 4.48 -12.71
CA MET A 113 -13.17 5.25 -12.64
C MET A 113 -13.22 6.39 -13.68
N GLY A 114 -12.29 6.45 -14.62
CA GLY A 114 -12.26 7.46 -15.69
C GLY A 114 -11.82 8.85 -15.25
N LEU A 115 -11.30 9.01 -14.02
CA LEU A 115 -10.97 10.33 -13.46
C LEU A 115 -9.58 10.85 -13.89
N ALA A 116 -8.89 10.14 -14.78
CA ALA A 116 -7.54 10.50 -15.22
C ALA A 116 -7.50 11.85 -15.95
N GLU A 117 -8.50 12.14 -16.78
CA GLU A 117 -8.60 13.40 -17.52
C GLU A 117 -8.88 14.57 -16.59
N LEU A 118 -9.82 14.40 -15.63
CA LEU A 118 -10.09 15.39 -14.59
C LEU A 118 -8.82 15.73 -13.80
N TYR A 119 -8.04 14.73 -13.41
CA TYR A 119 -6.79 14.94 -12.66
C TYR A 119 -5.72 15.69 -13.48
N ALA A 120 -5.70 15.48 -14.80
CA ALA A 120 -4.74 16.10 -15.71
C ALA A 120 -5.17 17.50 -16.19
N SER A 121 -6.42 17.91 -15.95
CA SER A 121 -6.93 19.22 -16.35
C SER A 121 -6.23 20.35 -15.58
N ASP A 122 -5.88 21.43 -16.27
CA ASP A 122 -5.34 22.65 -15.66
C ASP A 122 -6.43 23.58 -15.12
N GLU A 123 -7.70 23.22 -15.33
CA GLU A 123 -8.86 23.95 -14.81
C GLU A 123 -9.00 23.80 -13.28
N GLU A 124 -9.80 24.68 -12.68
CA GLU A 124 -10.03 24.72 -11.24
C GLU A 124 -10.53 23.37 -10.69
N GLN A 125 -11.43 22.68 -11.40
CA GLN A 125 -11.91 21.37 -11.01
C GLN A 125 -10.77 20.32 -11.00
N GLY A 126 -9.83 20.42 -11.94
CA GLY A 126 -8.67 19.54 -11.97
C GLY A 126 -7.72 19.77 -10.80
N GLU A 127 -7.49 21.03 -10.42
CA GLU A 127 -6.72 21.36 -9.23
C GLU A 127 -7.42 20.91 -7.94
N GLY A 128 -8.74 21.10 -7.85
CA GLY A 128 -9.56 20.58 -6.75
C GLY A 128 -9.44 19.06 -6.63
N ALA A 129 -9.55 18.33 -7.74
CA ALA A 129 -9.42 16.87 -7.77
C ALA A 129 -8.03 16.40 -7.33
N ARG A 130 -6.95 17.05 -7.81
CA ARG A 130 -5.58 16.74 -7.38
C ARG A 130 -5.38 16.99 -5.88
N ASN A 131 -5.91 18.08 -5.36
CA ASN A 131 -5.82 18.40 -3.94
C ASN A 131 -6.59 17.43 -3.06
N SER A 132 -7.79 17.04 -3.47
CA SER A 132 -8.56 16.01 -2.77
C SER A 132 -7.86 14.65 -2.79
N PHE A 133 -7.30 14.25 -3.93
CA PHE A 133 -6.50 13.03 -4.05
C PHE A 133 -5.30 13.03 -3.08
N ARG A 134 -4.52 14.11 -3.04
CA ARG A 134 -3.36 14.23 -2.13
C ARG A 134 -3.79 14.19 -0.66
N LYS A 135 -4.87 14.89 -0.30
CA LYS A 135 -5.41 14.89 1.07
C LYS A 135 -5.92 13.51 1.50
N LEU A 136 -6.48 12.72 0.58
CA LEU A 136 -6.87 11.34 0.87
C LEU A 136 -5.66 10.46 1.19
N LEU A 137 -4.57 10.58 0.44
CA LEU A 137 -3.33 9.84 0.75
C LEU A 137 -2.75 10.25 2.11
N ALA A 138 -2.86 11.54 2.46
CA ALA A 138 -2.41 12.06 3.75
C ALA A 138 -3.20 11.50 4.95
N GLN A 139 -4.38 10.89 4.75
CA GLN A 139 -5.12 10.24 5.83
C GLN A 139 -4.33 9.11 6.50
N ALA A 140 -3.42 8.44 5.77
CA ALA A 140 -2.56 7.42 6.35
C ALA A 140 -1.50 7.97 7.32
N LEU A 141 -1.36 9.29 7.40
CA LEU A 141 -0.33 9.99 8.17
C LEU A 141 -0.89 10.68 9.41
N ILE A 142 -2.22 10.68 9.59
CA ILE A 142 -2.85 11.27 10.77
C ILE A 142 -3.23 10.17 11.78
N PRO A 143 -3.36 10.52 13.07
CA PRO A 143 -3.80 9.56 14.08
C PRO A 143 -5.16 8.93 13.71
N GLY A 144 -5.31 7.63 13.98
CA GLY A 144 -6.49 6.83 13.59
C GLY A 144 -7.82 7.45 14.05
N GLN A 145 -7.85 8.05 15.23
CA GLN A 145 -9.04 8.74 15.77
C GLN A 145 -9.50 9.95 14.95
N HIS A 146 -8.62 10.51 14.10
CA HIS A 146 -8.93 11.67 13.27
C HIS A 146 -9.25 11.31 11.82
N VAL A 147 -9.00 10.07 11.38
CA VAL A 147 -9.19 9.64 9.98
C VAL A 147 -10.61 9.89 9.48
N ARG A 148 -11.63 9.50 10.27
CA ARG A 148 -13.03 9.72 9.89
C ARG A 148 -13.40 11.20 9.74
N ARG A 149 -12.98 12.02 10.71
CA ARG A 149 -13.21 13.47 10.68
C ARG A 149 -12.46 14.14 9.53
N GLY A 150 -11.20 13.78 9.34
CA GLY A 150 -10.37 14.29 8.24
C GLY A 150 -10.97 13.96 6.88
N PHE A 151 -11.44 12.72 6.70
CA PHE A 151 -12.13 12.30 5.48
C PHE A 151 -13.41 13.12 5.22
N ALA A 152 -14.27 13.31 6.22
CA ALA A 152 -15.48 14.12 6.08
C ALA A 152 -15.17 15.58 5.66
N LEU A 153 -14.13 16.17 6.23
CA LEU A 153 -13.68 17.52 5.84
C LEU A 153 -13.21 17.57 4.39
N ILE A 154 -12.52 16.53 3.88
CA ILE A 154 -12.12 16.47 2.47
C ILE A 154 -13.35 16.44 1.59
N VAL A 155 -14.30 15.54 1.87
CA VAL A 155 -15.52 15.38 1.07
C VAL A 155 -16.30 16.69 0.97
N ASN A 156 -16.48 17.39 2.09
CA ASN A 156 -17.25 18.65 2.15
C ASN A 156 -16.59 19.82 1.41
N HIS A 157 -15.30 19.77 1.13
CA HIS A 157 -14.55 20.84 0.45
C HIS A 157 -14.02 20.41 -0.93
N THR A 158 -14.54 19.31 -1.48
CA THR A 158 -14.15 18.82 -2.80
C THR A 158 -15.21 19.20 -3.84
N PRO A 159 -14.82 19.56 -5.08
CA PRO A 159 -15.77 19.77 -6.17
C PRO A 159 -16.67 18.55 -6.44
N ASP A 160 -17.83 18.81 -7.05
CA ASP A 160 -18.75 17.77 -7.48
C ASP A 160 -18.09 16.79 -8.48
N GLY A 161 -18.65 15.58 -8.59
CA GLY A 161 -18.19 14.55 -9.53
C GLY A 161 -17.25 13.49 -8.95
N LEU A 162 -16.86 13.60 -7.67
CA LEU A 162 -15.98 12.62 -7.00
C LEU A 162 -16.69 11.70 -5.99
N ALA A 163 -18.00 11.82 -5.83
CA ALA A 163 -18.78 11.09 -4.84
C ALA A 163 -18.59 9.57 -4.91
N ALA A 164 -18.63 8.99 -6.12
CA ALA A 164 -18.45 7.55 -6.31
C ALA A 164 -17.05 7.08 -5.88
N PHE A 165 -16.02 7.89 -6.16
CA PHE A 165 -14.65 7.59 -5.76
C PHE A 165 -14.49 7.67 -4.24
N PHE A 166 -15.07 8.69 -3.61
CA PHE A 166 -15.09 8.81 -2.15
C PHE A 166 -15.82 7.66 -1.47
N GLY A 167 -16.95 7.21 -2.00
CA GLY A 167 -17.64 6.02 -1.51
C GLY A 167 -16.76 4.77 -1.57
N ASN A 168 -15.99 4.60 -2.66
CA ASN A 168 -15.04 3.50 -2.76
C ASN A 168 -13.90 3.62 -1.73
N PHE A 169 -13.30 4.81 -1.60
CA PHE A 169 -12.21 5.05 -0.67
C PHE A 169 -12.63 4.83 0.78
N ALA A 170 -13.80 5.36 1.16
CA ALA A 170 -14.41 5.18 2.48
C ALA A 170 -14.56 3.70 2.85
N ARG A 171 -15.09 2.90 1.92
CA ARG A 171 -15.29 1.46 2.11
C ARG A 171 -13.98 0.70 2.28
N VAL A 172 -12.94 1.05 1.52
CA VAL A 172 -11.69 0.28 1.47
C VAL A 172 -10.69 0.71 2.54
N TYR A 173 -10.58 2.02 2.84
CA TYR A 173 -9.47 2.57 3.64
C TYR A 173 -9.92 3.23 4.94
N VAL A 174 -11.17 3.72 5.03
CA VAL A 174 -11.69 4.36 6.25
C VAL A 174 -12.42 3.35 7.15
N GLY A 175 -12.86 2.23 6.58
CA GLY A 175 -13.69 1.26 7.30
C GLY A 175 -15.09 1.83 7.55
N LEU A 176 -15.74 2.30 6.50
CA LEU A 176 -17.14 2.69 6.53
C LEU A 176 -17.92 1.64 5.72
N ILE A 177 -18.37 0.56 6.38
CA ILE A 177 -19.46 -0.29 5.83
C ILE A 177 -20.81 0.38 6.13
N ALA A 178 -21.85 0.04 5.38
CA ALA A 178 -23.20 0.61 5.55
C ALA A 178 -23.70 0.52 7.01
N HIS A 179 -23.37 -0.57 7.73
CA HIS A 179 -23.65 -0.75 9.16
C HIS A 179 -22.78 0.13 10.09
N GLU A 180 -21.56 0.51 9.68
CA GLU A 180 -20.64 1.34 10.48
C GLU A 180 -20.73 2.85 10.18
N GLN A 181 -21.55 3.22 9.19
CA GLN A 181 -22.15 4.55 9.13
C GLN A 181 -23.11 4.76 10.31
N GLU A 182 -23.70 3.67 10.83
CA GLU A 182 -24.53 3.67 12.05
C GLU A 182 -23.75 3.26 13.32
N ALA A 183 -22.64 2.48 13.24
CA ALA A 183 -22.03 1.84 14.43
C ALA A 183 -20.47 1.76 14.60
N GLY A 184 -19.61 2.43 13.80
CA GLY A 184 -18.19 2.70 14.19
C GLY A 184 -17.16 1.53 14.37
N ALA A 185 -16.50 1.15 13.26
CA ALA A 185 -15.38 0.20 12.97
C ALA A 185 -14.38 -0.39 14.01
N VAL A 186 -14.05 -1.69 13.79
CA VAL A 186 -13.17 -2.57 14.63
C VAL A 186 -12.07 -3.35 13.86
N ALA A 187 -11.56 -2.90 12.70
CA ALA A 187 -10.66 -3.73 11.87
C ALA A 187 -9.15 -3.77 12.29
N PHE A 188 -8.71 -2.89 13.20
CA PHE A 188 -7.31 -2.80 13.64
C PHE A 188 -7.14 -2.97 15.16
N ALA A 189 -8.18 -3.44 15.85
CA ALA A 189 -8.13 -3.61 17.30
C ALA A 189 -7.27 -4.84 17.68
N PRO A 190 -6.50 -4.76 18.79
CA PRO A 190 -5.88 -5.95 19.38
C PRO A 190 -6.95 -6.98 19.75
N GLY A 191 -6.83 -8.23 19.29
CA GLY A 191 -7.78 -9.31 19.62
C GLY A 191 -8.87 -9.58 18.58
N ALA A 192 -8.72 -9.16 17.33
CA ALA A 192 -9.57 -9.57 16.21
C ALA A 192 -9.34 -11.05 15.79
N ASP A 193 -9.40 -11.96 16.77
CA ASP A 193 -9.53 -13.39 16.59
C ASP A 193 -10.92 -13.78 17.07
N ARG A 194 -11.93 -13.65 16.22
CA ARG A 194 -13.16 -14.45 16.31
C ARG A 194 -14.04 -14.30 15.05
N ALA A 195 -14.23 -15.46 14.42
CA ALA A 195 -15.33 -15.85 13.54
C ALA A 195 -15.50 -15.08 12.22
N ASP A 196 -15.01 -15.69 11.15
CA ASP A 196 -15.80 -16.05 9.96
C ASP A 196 -16.79 -15.02 9.42
N THR A 197 -16.32 -13.82 9.05
CA THR A 197 -16.96 -13.02 7.98
C THR A 197 -16.03 -11.97 7.38
N VAL A 198 -14.89 -12.42 6.84
CA VAL A 198 -14.20 -11.66 5.78
C VAL A 198 -14.32 -12.47 4.50
N GLN A 199 -15.51 -12.44 3.89
CA GLN A 199 -15.62 -12.86 2.50
C GLN A 199 -14.75 -11.91 1.67
N SER A 200 -13.65 -12.48 1.19
CA SER A 200 -12.77 -12.02 0.12
C SER A 200 -13.14 -10.67 -0.51
N ALA A 201 -12.60 -9.59 0.05
CA ALA A 201 -12.14 -8.52 -0.81
C ALA A 201 -10.86 -9.04 -1.49
N THR A 202 -11.01 -9.81 -2.56
CA THR A 202 -9.93 -10.14 -3.47
C THR A 202 -9.40 -8.83 -4.05
N MET A 203 -8.38 -8.27 -3.42
CA MET A 203 -7.52 -7.30 -4.09
C MET A 203 -6.85 -8.04 -5.25
N PRO A 204 -6.94 -7.52 -6.48
CA PRO A 204 -6.55 -8.28 -7.66
C PRO A 204 -5.05 -8.60 -7.62
N LEU A 205 -4.75 -9.81 -8.10
CA LEU A 205 -3.47 -10.56 -8.05
C LEU A 205 -2.22 -9.87 -8.62
N TRP A 206 -2.25 -8.59 -8.99
CA TRP A 206 -1.16 -7.90 -9.70
C TRP A 206 -0.38 -6.87 -8.85
N MET A 207 -0.64 -6.79 -7.54
CA MET A 207 0.23 -6.07 -6.57
C MET A 207 1.53 -6.84 -6.27
N THR A 208 2.28 -7.29 -7.28
CA THR A 208 3.28 -8.37 -7.09
C THR A 208 4.70 -7.94 -6.74
N ASN A 209 4.91 -6.73 -6.26
CA ASN A 209 6.22 -6.33 -5.78
C ASN A 209 6.14 -5.93 -4.33
N THR A 210 6.34 -6.92 -3.45
CA THR A 210 6.51 -6.62 -2.05
C THR A 210 7.92 -6.08 -1.85
N VAL A 211 8.02 -4.81 -1.46
CA VAL A 211 9.22 -4.29 -0.79
C VAL A 211 8.92 -4.31 0.69
N VAL A 212 9.56 -5.24 1.39
CA VAL A 212 9.50 -5.27 2.84
C VAL A 212 10.52 -4.29 3.40
N GLY A 213 10.11 -3.34 4.22
CA GLY A 213 11.04 -2.43 4.92
C GLY A 213 11.26 -2.88 6.35
N ILE A 214 12.50 -3.23 6.71
CA ILE A 214 12.90 -3.58 8.09
C ILE A 214 13.64 -2.39 8.71
N GLN A 215 13.23 -1.96 9.91
CA GLN A 215 13.90 -0.90 10.68
C GLN A 215 14.42 -1.44 12.02
N SER A 216 15.68 -1.12 12.37
CA SER A 216 16.32 -1.51 13.66
C SER A 216 15.79 -0.68 14.84
N ARG A 217 15.89 -1.25 16.05
CA ARG A 217 15.51 -0.60 17.34
C ARG A 217 16.41 0.57 17.72
N ASP A 218 17.66 0.60 17.27
CA ASP A 218 18.65 1.60 17.72
C ASP A 218 18.42 3.02 17.16
N ASN A 219 17.39 3.21 16.32
CA ASN A 219 17.02 4.52 15.77
C ASN A 219 15.71 5.02 16.40
N HIS A 220 15.81 5.62 17.58
CA HIS A 220 14.69 6.13 18.40
C HIS A 220 14.05 7.45 17.91
N HIS A 221 14.38 7.94 16.71
CA HIS A 221 13.80 9.17 16.16
C HIS A 221 13.49 8.96 14.69
N PHE A 222 12.34 8.36 14.34
CA PHE A 222 11.78 8.60 13.01
C PHE A 222 10.28 8.27 12.95
N ASP A 223 9.47 9.32 12.76
CA ASP A 223 8.13 9.21 12.22
C ASP A 223 8.24 8.74 10.76
N SER A 224 7.75 7.54 10.48
CA SER A 224 7.92 6.90 9.19
C SER A 224 7.07 7.58 8.11
N PHE A 225 7.62 8.58 7.44
CA PHE A 225 7.13 9.04 6.15
C PHE A 225 7.96 8.34 5.07
N CYS A 226 7.48 7.21 4.56
CA CYS A 226 8.04 6.61 3.35
C CYS A 226 7.71 7.52 2.15
N PHE A 227 8.66 8.36 1.76
CA PHE A 227 8.72 8.94 0.42
C PHE A 227 9.48 7.98 -0.49
N PHE A 228 8.80 7.53 -1.55
CA PHE A 228 9.40 7.27 -2.86
C PHE A 228 8.64 8.11 -3.88
#